data_AF-A0AAU9IGT0-F1
#
_entry.id   AF-A0AAU9IGT0-F1
#
_cell.length_a   1.000
_cell.length_b   1.000
_cell.length_c   1.000
_cell.angle_alpha   90.00
_cell.angle_beta   90.00
_cell.angle_gamma   90.00
#
_symmetry.space_group_name_H-M   'P 1'
#
loop_
_entity.id
_entity.type
_entity.pdbx_description
1 polymer ?
#
loop_
_entity_poly.entity_id
_entity_poly.type
_entity_poly.pdbx_seq_one_letter_code
_entity_poly.pdbx_strand_id
1 'polypeptide(L)'
;MLPRPLIFEIITYLDIPDLLSISLVSRNLNKAANSPCLWKREFFRYWIPALCDKIPLLLYQDFNTVDYVSPDWKALCIKGFQLRKNWLKLSGFALSSHEALFLYNEFTSNLKTPIIPFPALRRDIQSFPTILQDLLGNPEDQFEGDFDYEEYTIAFANCLRDKQDELFTEIGSISDLNLLTSYRWNIANFDFPEERLSIESTSTESSENLAEFFPKKSTVSMILNFFETIQNTLKFFCDGTAGIIAESEDAAYEYCNRWTDYCASMKTINGLFLPLTEMMNEIYESKFPDSPNFPRMNLMRIMAAVWRRHVFEKIKEKIVASLIKNVNYQRKKVYEEQNAEPEACDLIKSLIEAVMDLSLNELNVYFKNHSQVILDGPYSFLHSELILESKEYYNSLTLPVDTLMIFFENEHNFCAAILPQSTVSQLKLLKYKKIQSEILKVLTIEIINYIPQLNPIEINKFPSTLSSGIGEALIQLDTSPSKVADFLLNCEPSSEIMQKFIEIQQLIEDKSKSEEDEVIERRANMLGVRFDASPEEIMLYSFSKDFNFTQMSGVLKAFSIIN
;
A
#
# COMPACT_ATOMS: atom_id res chain seq x y z
N MET A 1 -38.57 26.34 -26.73
CA MET A 1 -37.44 25.89 -25.88
C MET A 1 -36.91 24.59 -26.46
N LEU A 2 -35.58 24.44 -26.59
CA LEU A 2 -35.00 23.18 -27.06
C LEU A 2 -35.32 22.05 -26.07
N PRO A 3 -35.62 20.82 -26.53
CA PRO A 3 -35.79 19.66 -25.66
C PRO A 3 -34.54 19.42 -24.80
N ARG A 4 -34.73 19.00 -23.54
CA ARG A 4 -33.62 18.70 -22.62
C ARG A 4 -32.59 17.70 -23.20
N PRO A 5 -32.99 16.63 -23.92
CA PRO A 5 -32.02 15.72 -24.55
C PRO A 5 -31.16 16.41 -25.60
N LEU A 6 -31.74 17.31 -26.41
CA LEU A 6 -31.02 18.05 -27.44
C LEU A 6 -30.05 19.08 -26.83
N ILE A 7 -30.44 19.74 -25.74
CA ILE A 7 -29.55 20.63 -24.99
C ILE A 7 -28.35 19.85 -24.45
N PHE A 8 -28.60 18.66 -23.90
CA PHE A 8 -27.54 17.80 -23.37
C PHE A 8 -26.59 17.32 -24.49
N GLU A 9 -27.13 16.88 -25.62
CA GLU A 9 -26.37 16.47 -26.80
C GLU A 9 -25.53 17.62 -27.38
N ILE A 10 -26.00 18.86 -27.37
CA ILE A 10 -25.17 20.01 -27.81
C ILE A 10 -24.03 20.26 -26.82
N ILE A 11 -24.34 20.22 -25.52
CA ILE A 11 -23.39 20.52 -24.45
C ILE A 11 -22.29 19.44 -24.35
N THR A 12 -22.56 18.21 -24.80
CA THR A 12 -21.54 17.15 -24.84
C THR A 12 -20.41 17.44 -25.83
N TYR A 13 -20.50 18.43 -26.72
CA TYR A 13 -19.39 18.79 -27.60
C TYR A 13 -18.59 20.02 -27.13
N LEU A 14 -18.99 20.65 -26.02
CA LEU A 14 -18.34 21.86 -25.50
C LEU A 14 -17.15 21.52 -24.61
N ASP A 15 -16.10 22.35 -24.66
CA ASP A 15 -14.96 22.29 -23.76
C ASP A 15 -15.24 23.01 -22.42
N ILE A 16 -14.32 22.94 -21.46
CA ILE A 16 -14.50 23.56 -20.14
C ILE A 16 -14.77 25.08 -20.22
N PRO A 17 -13.98 25.90 -20.95
CA PRO A 17 -14.27 27.31 -21.14
C PRO A 17 -15.69 27.60 -21.65
N ASP A 18 -16.15 26.83 -22.64
CA ASP A 18 -17.49 26.98 -23.21
C ASP A 18 -18.58 26.52 -22.23
N LEU A 19 -18.36 25.41 -21.52
CA LEU A 19 -19.26 24.91 -20.46
C LEU A 19 -19.46 25.97 -19.37
N LEU A 20 -18.38 26.59 -18.91
CA LEU A 20 -18.45 27.67 -17.91
C LEU A 20 -19.23 28.87 -18.45
N SER A 21 -18.96 29.29 -19.68
CA SER A 21 -19.61 30.44 -20.32
C SER A 21 -21.11 30.20 -20.52
N ILE A 22 -21.50 29.04 -21.06
CA ILE A 22 -22.90 28.66 -21.29
C ILE A 22 -23.68 28.46 -20.00
N SER A 23 -23.00 28.04 -18.91
CA SER A 23 -23.63 27.91 -17.59
C SER A 23 -24.15 29.24 -17.03
N LEU A 24 -23.65 30.38 -17.51
CA LEU A 24 -24.08 31.72 -17.08
C LEU A 24 -25.30 32.24 -17.87
N VAL A 25 -25.63 31.64 -19.01
CA VAL A 25 -26.63 32.15 -19.96
C VAL A 25 -28.07 31.88 -19.50
N SER A 26 -28.36 30.69 -18.94
CA SER A 26 -29.69 30.37 -18.42
C SER A 26 -29.67 29.28 -17.35
N ARG A 27 -30.73 29.19 -16.52
CA ARG A 27 -30.86 28.14 -15.50
C ARG A 27 -30.87 26.73 -16.08
N ASN A 28 -31.48 26.53 -17.26
CA ASN A 28 -31.55 25.20 -17.90
C ASN A 28 -30.19 24.77 -18.45
N LEU A 29 -29.45 25.70 -19.07
CA LEU A 29 -28.08 25.47 -19.53
C LEU A 29 -27.12 25.29 -18.35
N ASN A 30 -27.31 26.05 -17.26
CA ASN A 30 -26.56 25.87 -16.02
C ASN A 30 -26.74 24.45 -15.45
N LYS A 31 -27.98 23.96 -15.37
CA LYS A 31 -28.25 22.59 -14.91
C LYS A 31 -27.60 21.54 -15.81
N ALA A 32 -27.65 21.73 -17.13
CA ALA A 32 -27.06 20.79 -18.07
C ALA A 32 -25.52 20.83 -18.05
N ALA A 33 -24.91 22.02 -18.01
CA ALA A 33 -23.46 22.21 -17.92
C ALA A 33 -22.87 21.73 -16.58
N ASN A 34 -23.68 21.66 -15.52
CA ASN A 34 -23.28 21.08 -14.24
C ASN A 34 -23.52 19.56 -14.15
N SER A 35 -23.76 18.88 -15.27
CA SER A 35 -23.90 17.42 -15.27
C SER A 35 -22.57 16.74 -14.89
N PRO A 36 -22.53 15.82 -13.90
CA PRO A 36 -21.30 15.16 -13.47
C PRO A 36 -20.53 14.45 -14.60
N CYS A 37 -21.25 13.82 -15.54
CA CYS A 37 -20.64 13.09 -16.66
C CYS A 37 -19.83 13.99 -17.60
N LEU A 38 -20.20 15.27 -17.77
CA LEU A 38 -19.46 16.22 -18.59
C LEU A 38 -18.13 16.58 -17.93
N TRP A 39 -18.17 16.87 -16.64
CA TRP A 39 -16.97 17.20 -15.87
C TRP A 39 -16.04 15.99 -15.75
N LYS A 40 -16.57 14.77 -15.60
CA LYS A 40 -15.81 13.52 -15.65
C LYS A 40 -15.12 13.34 -17.01
N ARG A 41 -15.84 13.53 -18.11
CA ARG A 41 -15.26 13.46 -19.47
C ARG A 41 -14.11 14.44 -19.63
N GLU A 42 -14.34 15.70 -19.28
CA GLU A 42 -13.28 16.72 -19.41
C GLU A 42 -12.11 16.44 -18.48
N PHE A 43 -12.37 15.92 -17.27
CA PHE A 43 -11.31 15.49 -16.36
C PHE A 43 -10.40 14.43 -17.03
N PHE A 44 -10.99 13.40 -17.62
CA PHE A 44 -10.23 12.37 -18.33
C PHE A 44 -9.49 12.93 -19.53
N ARG A 45 -10.14 13.79 -20.33
CA ARG A 45 -9.51 14.44 -21.48
C ARG A 45 -8.24 15.20 -21.11
N TYR A 46 -8.27 15.94 -20.00
CA TYR A 46 -7.14 16.79 -19.62
C TYR A 46 -6.09 16.07 -18.78
N TRP A 47 -6.46 15.10 -17.94
CA TRP A 47 -5.57 14.54 -16.93
C TRP A 47 -5.45 13.01 -16.91
N ILE A 48 -6.30 12.26 -17.62
CA ILE A 48 -6.26 10.78 -17.69
C ILE A 48 -6.69 10.28 -19.09
N PRO A 49 -5.91 10.56 -20.16
CA PRO A 49 -6.33 10.38 -21.54
C PRO A 49 -6.38 8.92 -21.99
N ALA A 50 -5.69 7.99 -21.31
CA ALA A 50 -5.67 6.56 -21.68
C ALA A 50 -7.05 5.88 -21.69
N LEU A 51 -8.09 6.52 -21.12
CA LEU A 51 -9.47 6.04 -21.18
C LEU A 51 -10.26 6.57 -22.40
N CYS A 52 -9.84 7.67 -23.03
CA CYS A 52 -10.64 8.35 -24.06
C CYS A 52 -10.92 7.46 -25.29
N ASP A 53 -10.00 6.57 -25.65
CA ASP A 53 -10.18 5.64 -26.78
C ASP A 53 -11.14 4.47 -26.44
N LYS A 54 -11.41 4.22 -25.16
CA LYS A 54 -12.36 3.19 -24.68
C LYS A 54 -13.71 3.76 -24.21
N ILE A 55 -13.84 5.09 -24.12
CA ILE A 55 -15.01 5.80 -23.58
C ILE A 55 -16.25 5.94 -24.49
N PRO A 56 -16.25 5.74 -25.82
CA PRO A 56 -17.45 6.03 -26.62
C PRO A 56 -18.75 5.34 -26.17
N LEU A 57 -18.67 4.23 -25.41
CA LEU A 57 -19.84 3.52 -24.87
C LEU A 57 -20.19 3.78 -23.39
N LEU A 58 -19.31 4.37 -22.57
CA LEU A 58 -19.51 4.49 -21.11
C LEU A 58 -20.30 5.74 -20.68
N LEU A 59 -20.54 6.69 -21.58
CA LEU A 59 -21.32 7.89 -21.28
C LEU A 59 -22.84 7.67 -21.28
N TYR A 60 -23.31 6.46 -21.66
CA TYR A 60 -24.74 6.14 -21.82
C TYR A 60 -25.26 5.03 -20.91
N GLN A 61 -24.43 4.44 -20.05
CA GLN A 61 -24.92 3.45 -19.07
C GLN A 61 -25.40 4.17 -17.80
N ASP A 62 -26.68 4.00 -17.47
CA ASP A 62 -27.25 4.39 -16.18
C ASP A 62 -26.55 3.58 -15.08
N PHE A 63 -25.54 4.18 -14.44
CA PHE A 63 -24.89 3.62 -13.26
C PHE A 63 -25.81 3.79 -12.03
N ASN A 64 -26.82 2.94 -11.94
CA ASN A 64 -27.74 2.85 -10.80
C ASN A 64 -27.33 1.77 -9.78
N THR A 65 -26.08 1.34 -9.77
CA THR A 65 -25.63 0.32 -8.82
C THR A 65 -24.32 0.73 -8.13
N VAL A 66 -24.41 0.67 -6.80
CA VAL A 66 -23.39 0.70 -5.74
C VAL A 66 -23.25 2.05 -5.00
N ASP A 67 -23.34 1.95 -3.66
CA ASP A 67 -23.31 2.98 -2.61
C ASP A 67 -22.00 3.79 -2.49
N TYR A 68 -21.25 4.01 -3.58
CA TYR A 68 -20.05 4.86 -3.55
C TYR A 68 -20.38 6.29 -3.95
N VAL A 69 -19.89 7.24 -3.16
CA VAL A 69 -19.96 8.67 -3.49
C VAL A 69 -19.02 8.92 -4.67
N SER A 70 -19.60 9.04 -5.87
CA SER A 70 -18.86 9.47 -7.06
C SER A 70 -18.07 10.76 -6.75
N PRO A 71 -16.80 10.86 -7.17
CA PRO A 71 -16.01 12.06 -6.94
C PRO A 71 -16.71 13.31 -7.46
N ASP A 72 -16.49 14.46 -6.80
CA ASP A 72 -16.85 15.75 -7.37
C ASP A 72 -15.89 16.08 -8.53
N TRP A 73 -16.17 15.53 -9.70
CA TRP A 73 -15.39 15.72 -10.92
C TRP A 73 -15.26 17.19 -11.31
N LYS A 74 -16.25 18.02 -10.97
CA LYS A 74 -16.20 19.47 -11.24
C LYS A 74 -15.17 20.13 -10.32
N ALA A 75 -15.18 19.83 -9.03
CA ALA A 75 -14.20 20.33 -8.08
C ALA A 75 -12.78 19.89 -8.47
N LEU A 76 -12.61 18.64 -8.93
CA LEU A 76 -11.34 18.15 -9.45
C LEU A 76 -10.87 18.95 -10.68
N CYS A 77 -11.71 19.13 -11.70
CA CYS A 77 -11.35 19.95 -12.87
C CYS A 77 -10.90 21.36 -12.47
N ILE A 78 -11.64 22.02 -11.58
CA ILE A 78 -11.28 23.36 -11.09
C ILE A 78 -9.92 23.34 -10.37
N LYS A 79 -9.69 22.36 -9.49
CA LYS A 79 -8.41 22.16 -8.78
C LYS A 79 -7.27 21.95 -9.78
N GLY A 80 -7.46 21.16 -10.83
CA GLY A 80 -6.47 20.94 -11.90
C GLY A 80 -6.04 22.23 -12.59
N PHE A 81 -6.98 23.12 -12.94
CA PHE A 81 -6.62 24.43 -13.51
C PHE A 81 -5.92 25.35 -12.51
N GLN A 82 -6.31 25.32 -11.24
CA GLN A 82 -5.63 26.09 -10.20
C GLN A 82 -4.18 25.62 -10.02
N LEU A 83 -3.94 24.31 -10.05
CA LEU A 83 -2.59 23.74 -9.96
C LEU A 83 -1.74 24.16 -11.16
N ARG A 84 -2.26 24.07 -12.39
CA ARG A 84 -1.55 24.58 -13.57
C ARG A 84 -1.16 26.06 -13.42
N LYS A 85 -2.03 26.89 -12.85
CA LYS A 85 -1.70 28.30 -12.53
C LYS A 85 -0.62 28.41 -11.47
N ASN A 86 -0.61 27.55 -10.45
CA ASN A 86 0.42 27.55 -9.42
C ASN A 86 1.79 27.16 -9.98
N TRP A 87 1.86 26.20 -10.90
CA TRP A 87 3.08 25.91 -11.65
C TRP A 87 3.60 27.12 -12.41
N LEU A 88 2.73 27.86 -13.09
CA LEU A 88 3.13 29.10 -13.77
C LEU A 88 3.60 30.20 -12.82
N LYS A 89 3.11 30.22 -11.57
CA LYS A 89 3.62 31.16 -10.55
C LYS A 89 5.05 30.83 -10.12
N LEU A 90 5.55 29.62 -10.38
CA LEU A 90 6.97 29.29 -10.20
C LEU A 90 7.87 29.99 -11.24
N SER A 91 7.27 30.60 -12.27
CA SER A 91 8.01 31.40 -13.24
C SER A 91 8.36 32.78 -12.73
N GLY A 92 9.57 33.25 -13.07
CA GLY A 92 10.11 34.52 -12.57
C GLY A 92 11.05 34.39 -11.37
N PHE A 93 11.27 33.17 -10.90
CA PHE A 93 12.27 32.86 -9.88
C PHE A 93 13.54 32.30 -10.55
N ALA A 94 13.70 30.97 -10.55
CA ALA A 94 14.77 30.25 -11.23
C ALA A 94 14.33 29.80 -12.64
N LEU A 95 13.04 29.53 -12.82
CA LEU A 95 12.49 29.08 -14.09
C LEU A 95 11.88 30.25 -14.87
N SER A 96 12.13 30.29 -16.17
CA SER A 96 11.32 31.04 -17.13
C SER A 96 9.89 30.48 -17.19
N SER A 97 8.94 31.28 -17.68
CA SER A 97 7.56 30.79 -17.88
C SER A 97 7.48 29.63 -18.86
N HIS A 98 8.43 29.52 -19.79
CA HIS A 98 8.52 28.40 -20.71
C HIS A 98 8.97 27.12 -19.98
N GLU A 99 10.03 27.19 -19.18
CA GLU A 99 10.53 26.04 -18.41
C GLU A 99 9.52 25.54 -17.38
N ALA A 100 8.87 26.45 -16.65
CA ALA A 100 7.83 26.06 -15.68
C ALA A 100 6.64 25.35 -16.36
N LEU A 101 6.24 25.82 -17.55
CA LEU A 101 5.18 25.18 -18.33
C LEU A 101 5.63 23.83 -18.90
N PHE A 102 6.89 23.74 -19.37
CA PHE A 102 7.49 22.50 -19.86
C PHE A 102 7.53 21.45 -18.75
N LEU A 103 8.08 21.76 -17.57
CA LEU A 103 8.12 20.83 -16.44
C LEU A 103 6.73 20.35 -16.02
N TYR A 104 5.74 21.26 -15.99
CA TYR A 104 4.36 20.88 -15.74
C TYR A 104 3.82 19.91 -16.81
N ASN A 105 4.10 20.18 -18.09
CA ASN A 105 3.66 19.33 -19.18
C ASN A 105 4.32 17.96 -19.12
N GLU A 106 5.64 17.88 -18.94
CA GLU A 106 6.38 16.62 -18.80
C GLU A 106 5.90 15.83 -17.59
N PHE A 107 5.80 16.46 -16.42
CA PHE A 107 5.30 15.83 -15.21
C PHE A 107 3.89 15.27 -15.41
N THR A 108 2.97 16.06 -15.98
CA THR A 108 1.59 15.57 -16.17
C THR A 108 1.47 14.59 -17.33
N SER A 109 2.29 14.71 -18.39
CA SER A 109 2.33 13.76 -19.51
C SER A 109 2.81 12.40 -19.02
N ASN A 110 3.87 12.38 -18.22
CA ASN A 110 4.44 11.15 -17.68
C ASN A 110 3.49 10.46 -16.68
N LEU A 111 2.74 11.21 -15.87
CA LEU A 111 1.65 10.64 -15.05
C LEU A 111 0.49 10.07 -15.89
N LYS A 112 0.22 10.66 -17.05
CA LYS A 112 -0.90 10.28 -17.93
C LYS A 112 -0.63 9.03 -18.74
N THR A 113 0.57 8.97 -19.32
CA THR A 113 1.01 7.97 -20.29
C THR A 113 2.48 7.69 -20.05
N PRO A 114 2.83 7.01 -18.95
CA PRO A 114 4.21 6.67 -18.65
C PRO A 114 4.75 5.67 -19.66
N ILE A 115 6.05 5.77 -19.93
CA ILE A 115 6.77 4.73 -20.66
C ILE A 115 7.06 3.62 -19.65
N ILE A 116 6.48 2.44 -19.84
CA ILE A 116 6.77 1.29 -18.99
C ILE A 116 8.20 0.84 -19.29
N PRO A 117 9.13 0.93 -18.31
CA PRO A 117 10.50 0.54 -18.54
C PRO A 117 10.59 -0.96 -18.78
N PHE A 118 11.45 -1.37 -19.71
CA PHE A 118 11.81 -2.78 -19.82
C PHE A 118 12.58 -3.20 -18.56
N PRO A 119 12.25 -4.34 -17.94
CA PRO A 119 13.02 -4.86 -16.82
C PRO A 119 14.49 -5.04 -17.24
N ALA A 120 15.40 -4.53 -16.42
CA ALA A 120 16.83 -4.76 -16.65
C ALA A 120 17.13 -6.26 -16.52
N LEU A 121 18.01 -6.77 -17.37
CA LEU A 121 18.50 -8.15 -17.24
C LEU A 121 19.45 -8.23 -16.05
N ARG A 122 18.94 -8.74 -14.92
CA ARG A 122 19.69 -8.88 -13.67
C ARG A 122 19.90 -10.34 -13.30
N ARG A 123 20.78 -10.56 -12.32
CA ARG A 123 20.84 -11.85 -11.62
C ARG A 123 19.59 -12.01 -10.76
N ASP A 124 19.16 -13.26 -10.55
CA ASP A 124 17.96 -13.58 -9.77
C ASP A 124 17.91 -12.90 -8.39
N ILE A 125 19.07 -12.71 -7.74
CA ILE A 125 19.19 -12.07 -6.42
C ILE A 125 18.83 -10.58 -6.40
N GLN A 126 18.78 -9.95 -7.57
CA GLN A 126 18.47 -8.54 -7.79
C GLN A 126 17.22 -8.36 -8.67
N SER A 127 16.53 -9.46 -9.02
CA SER A 127 15.34 -9.44 -9.85
C SER A 127 14.11 -9.37 -8.97
N PHE A 128 13.29 -8.34 -9.18
CA PHE A 128 12.06 -8.13 -8.45
C PHE A 128 10.85 -8.08 -9.40
N PRO A 129 9.66 -8.57 -8.98
CA PRO A 129 8.52 -8.70 -9.87
C PRO A 129 7.83 -7.39 -10.23
N THR A 130 7.94 -6.35 -9.40
CA THR A 130 7.32 -5.04 -9.67
C THR A 130 8.37 -3.99 -9.91
N ILE A 131 7.98 -2.93 -10.65
CA ILE A 131 8.85 -1.78 -10.89
C ILE A 131 9.29 -1.17 -9.55
N LEU A 132 8.38 -0.94 -8.61
CA LEU A 132 8.77 -0.33 -7.33
C LEU A 132 9.72 -1.22 -6.54
N GLN A 133 9.49 -2.54 -6.46
CA GLN A 133 10.42 -3.43 -5.79
C GLN A 133 11.79 -3.45 -6.45
N ASP A 134 11.86 -3.39 -7.80
CA ASP A 134 13.13 -3.31 -8.52
C ASP A 134 13.87 -2.02 -8.19
N LEU A 135 13.16 -0.89 -8.12
CA LEU A 135 13.74 0.41 -7.71
C LEU A 135 14.19 0.44 -6.25
N LEU A 136 13.48 -0.23 -5.34
CA LEU A 136 13.86 -0.35 -3.93
C LEU A 136 15.08 -1.26 -3.76
N GLY A 137 15.12 -2.38 -4.47
CA GLY A 137 16.19 -3.36 -4.40
C GLY A 137 17.43 -3.01 -5.22
N ASN A 138 17.33 -2.03 -6.13
CA ASN A 138 18.44 -1.54 -6.95
C ASN A 138 18.46 0.00 -6.95
N PRO A 139 19.04 0.62 -5.91
CA PRO A 139 19.04 2.08 -5.75
C PRO A 139 19.67 2.85 -6.92
N GLU A 140 20.62 2.25 -7.63
CA GLU A 140 21.28 2.86 -8.80
C GLU A 140 20.32 3.08 -9.97
N ASP A 141 19.22 2.32 -10.03
CA ASP A 141 18.23 2.38 -11.11
C ASP A 141 17.04 3.30 -10.81
N GLN A 142 17.06 3.97 -9.65
CA GLN A 142 16.05 4.96 -9.25
C GLN A 142 16.04 6.19 -10.15
N PHE A 143 17.04 6.36 -11.02
CA PHE A 143 17.19 7.50 -11.90
C PHE A 143 17.20 7.04 -13.36
N GLU A 144 16.65 7.86 -14.26
CA GLU A 144 16.75 7.62 -15.70
C GLU A 144 18.10 8.09 -16.23
N GLY A 145 18.73 7.26 -17.05
CA GLY A 145 19.92 7.62 -17.83
C GLY A 145 19.59 7.94 -19.29
N ASP A 146 18.41 8.49 -19.55
CA ASP A 146 18.01 8.88 -20.91
C ASP A 146 18.61 10.23 -21.28
N PHE A 147 19.29 10.29 -22.43
CA PHE A 147 20.09 11.44 -22.89
C PHE A 147 19.25 12.71 -23.03
N ASP A 148 17.99 12.59 -23.47
CA ASP A 148 17.13 13.75 -23.66
C ASP A 148 16.71 14.37 -22.31
N TYR A 149 16.51 13.55 -21.27
CA TYR A 149 16.23 14.02 -19.92
C TYR A 149 17.49 14.53 -19.21
N GLU A 150 18.66 13.99 -19.56
CA GLU A 150 19.94 14.37 -18.98
C GLU A 150 20.26 15.84 -19.25
N GLU A 151 20.07 16.35 -20.48
CA GLU A 151 20.34 17.75 -20.82
C GLU A 151 19.48 18.73 -20.00
N TYR A 152 18.18 18.46 -19.87
CA TYR A 152 17.28 19.29 -19.06
C TYR A 152 17.56 19.18 -17.56
N THR A 153 17.84 17.97 -17.07
CA THR A 153 18.17 17.74 -15.66
C THR A 153 19.45 18.49 -15.31
N ILE A 154 20.45 18.50 -16.20
CA ILE A 154 21.67 19.30 -16.07
C ILE A 154 21.36 20.79 -16.07
N ALA A 155 20.54 21.28 -17.01
CA ALA A 155 20.18 22.70 -17.08
C ALA A 155 19.45 23.16 -15.81
N PHE A 156 18.50 22.35 -15.31
CA PHE A 156 17.78 22.62 -14.08
C PHE A 156 18.70 22.56 -12.86
N ALA A 157 19.62 21.59 -12.79
CA ALA A 157 20.62 21.50 -11.74
C ALA A 157 21.55 22.72 -11.70
N ASN A 158 22.03 23.18 -12.86
CA ASN A 158 22.85 24.38 -12.95
C ASN A 158 22.07 25.61 -12.48
N CYS A 159 20.80 25.73 -12.85
CA CYS A 159 19.95 26.82 -12.41
C CYS A 159 19.77 26.87 -10.88
N LEU A 160 19.58 25.71 -10.24
CA LEU A 160 19.51 25.62 -8.78
C LEU A 160 20.86 25.92 -8.12
N ARG A 161 21.96 25.43 -8.70
CA ARG A 161 23.31 25.66 -8.20
C ARG A 161 23.71 27.13 -8.26
N ASP A 162 23.38 27.82 -9.34
CA ASP A 162 23.63 29.26 -9.50
C ASP A 162 22.92 30.11 -8.41
N LYS A 163 21.88 29.55 -7.77
CA LYS A 163 21.09 30.19 -6.72
C LYS A 163 21.27 29.54 -5.35
N GLN A 164 22.24 28.64 -5.19
CA GLN A 164 22.39 27.83 -3.98
C GLN A 164 22.48 28.69 -2.72
N ASP A 165 23.34 29.71 -2.71
CA ASP A 165 23.51 30.59 -1.55
C ASP A 165 22.20 31.29 -1.14
N GLU A 166 21.42 31.77 -2.11
CA GLU A 166 20.11 32.39 -1.86
C GLU A 166 19.14 31.38 -1.22
N LEU A 167 19.05 30.17 -1.77
CA LEU A 167 18.16 29.11 -1.28
C LEU A 167 18.52 28.67 0.14
N PHE A 168 19.82 28.58 0.46
CA PHE A 168 20.29 28.23 1.81
C PHE A 168 19.95 29.30 2.84
N THR A 169 19.96 30.58 2.44
CA THR A 169 19.58 31.69 3.33
C THR A 169 18.07 31.84 3.49
N GLU A 170 17.28 31.46 2.48
CA GLU A 170 15.82 31.58 2.49
C GLU A 170 15.17 30.69 3.54
N ILE A 171 15.69 29.46 3.72
CA ILE A 171 15.24 28.55 4.78
C ILE A 171 15.91 28.96 6.10
N GLY A 172 15.29 29.92 6.78
CA GLY A 172 15.75 30.42 8.08
C GLY A 172 14.68 30.48 9.15
N SER A 173 13.39 30.50 8.77
CA SER A 173 12.31 30.56 9.75
C SER A 173 12.05 29.19 10.39
N ILE A 174 11.55 29.18 11.62
CA ILE A 174 11.11 27.95 12.29
C ILE A 174 10.05 27.22 11.45
N SER A 175 9.15 27.97 10.78
CA SER A 175 8.13 27.39 9.89
C SER A 175 8.76 26.65 8.70
N ASP A 176 9.77 27.24 8.05
CA ASP A 176 10.43 26.63 6.89
C ASP A 176 11.24 25.39 7.30
N LEU A 177 11.96 25.45 8.41
CA LEU A 177 12.72 24.31 8.95
C LEU A 177 11.79 23.12 9.28
N ASN A 178 10.62 23.41 9.82
CA ASN A 178 9.60 22.41 10.11
C ASN A 178 8.99 21.82 8.83
N LEU A 179 8.66 22.65 7.84
CA LEU A 179 8.19 22.17 6.54
C LEU A 179 9.25 21.32 5.83
N LEU A 180 10.52 21.74 5.84
CA LEU A 180 11.62 20.96 5.30
C LEU A 180 11.72 19.59 5.98
N THR A 181 11.63 19.56 7.32
CA THR A 181 11.61 18.31 8.10
C THR A 181 10.39 17.46 7.76
N SER A 182 9.22 18.08 7.58
CA SER A 182 7.99 17.40 7.16
C SER A 182 8.15 16.69 5.84
N TYR A 183 8.73 17.37 4.85
CA TYR A 183 8.91 16.87 3.51
C TYR A 183 9.98 15.79 3.48
N ARG A 184 11.10 16.02 4.18
CA ARG A 184 12.22 15.09 4.34
C ARG A 184 11.79 13.72 4.85
N TRP A 185 10.90 13.73 5.85
CA TRP A 185 10.43 12.53 6.57
C TRP A 185 9.00 12.14 6.23
N ASN A 186 8.38 12.83 5.28
CA ASN A 186 7.02 12.59 4.81
C ASN A 186 5.96 12.51 5.94
N ILE A 187 6.04 13.44 6.90
CA ILE A 187 5.12 13.53 8.06
C ILE A 187 3.75 14.06 7.60
N ALA A 188 2.66 13.37 7.97
CA ALA A 188 1.32 13.63 7.46
C ALA A 188 0.59 14.80 8.14
N ASN A 189 0.80 15.00 9.45
CA ASN A 189 0.09 16.01 10.24
C ASN A 189 1.07 16.82 11.11
N PHE A 190 0.96 18.15 10.99
CA PHE A 190 1.64 19.13 11.80
C PHE A 190 0.71 19.62 12.92
N ASP A 191 0.57 18.83 13.97
CA ASP A 191 0.05 19.34 15.25
C ASP A 191 1.26 19.81 16.04
N PHE A 192 1.54 21.12 16.03
CA PHE A 192 2.50 21.68 16.98
C PHE A 192 1.89 21.59 18.38
N PRO A 193 2.59 21.00 19.36
CA PRO A 193 2.43 21.47 20.72
C PRO A 193 2.93 22.93 20.70
N GLU A 194 2.05 23.91 20.91
CA GLU A 194 2.41 25.34 21.00
C GLU A 194 3.42 25.66 22.12
N GLU A 195 3.84 24.67 22.91
CA GLU A 195 4.72 24.86 24.05
C GLU A 195 6.11 24.24 23.80
N ARG A 196 7.15 25.04 24.11
CA ARG A 196 8.55 24.65 24.39
C ARG A 196 9.62 24.91 23.33
N LEU A 197 9.60 26.08 22.70
CA LEU A 197 10.85 26.77 22.38
C LEU A 197 10.88 28.16 23.02
N SER A 198 10.53 28.24 24.32
CA SER A 198 10.98 29.34 25.16
C SER A 198 12.45 29.09 25.50
N ILE A 199 13.34 29.59 24.64
CA ILE A 199 14.72 29.90 25.05
C ILE A 199 14.57 30.83 26.25
N GLU A 200 15.25 30.50 27.35
CA GLU A 200 15.32 31.29 28.56
C GLU A 200 15.70 32.74 28.24
N SER A 201 14.71 33.62 28.16
CA SER A 201 14.90 35.06 28.25
C SER A 201 14.02 35.56 29.39
N THR A 202 14.69 35.76 30.52
CA THR A 202 14.20 36.51 31.65
C THR A 202 14.03 37.97 31.23
N SER A 203 12.78 38.44 31.13
CA SER A 203 12.28 39.64 31.83
C SER A 203 10.89 40.07 31.34
N THR A 204 9.97 40.04 32.31
CA THR A 204 8.82 40.90 32.59
C THR A 204 8.45 42.08 31.69
N GLU A 205 7.12 42.17 31.49
CA GLU A 205 6.24 43.35 31.39
C GLU A 205 5.72 43.82 30.01
N SER A 206 4.40 44.09 30.02
CA SER A 206 3.52 44.70 29.00
C SER A 206 2.95 43.79 27.90
N SER A 207 1.95 43.01 28.34
CA SER A 207 0.77 42.62 27.57
C SER A 207 0.02 43.85 27.03
N GLU A 208 -0.56 43.72 25.83
CA GLU A 208 -1.37 44.71 25.08
C GLU A 208 -0.58 45.61 24.10
N ASN A 209 -0.05 45.02 23.01
CA ASN A 209 0.02 45.61 21.64
C ASN A 209 0.80 44.74 20.61
N LEU A 210 0.83 43.41 20.73
CA LEU A 210 1.63 42.54 19.85
C LEU A 210 0.87 41.91 18.67
N ALA A 211 -0.45 42.07 18.57
CA ALA A 211 -1.22 41.51 17.44
C ALA A 211 -1.04 42.29 16.12
N GLU A 212 -0.40 43.46 16.14
CA GLU A 212 -0.15 44.30 14.95
C GLU A 212 1.30 44.22 14.42
N PHE A 213 2.18 43.44 15.08
CA PHE A 213 3.59 43.27 14.71
C PHE A 213 3.94 41.90 14.12
N PHE A 214 2.97 40.99 13.95
CA PHE A 214 3.20 39.77 13.18
C PHE A 214 3.06 40.07 11.69
N PRO A 215 4.14 39.99 10.89
CA PRO A 215 4.04 40.25 9.46
C PRO A 215 3.09 39.23 8.81
N LYS A 216 2.05 39.76 8.16
CA LYS A 216 1.19 39.08 7.19
C LYS A 216 2.04 38.29 6.19
N LYS A 217 1.69 37.00 6.03
CA LYS A 217 2.26 36.02 5.09
C LYS A 217 3.77 35.84 5.27
N SER A 218 4.17 34.83 6.04
CA SER A 218 5.48 34.22 5.81
C SER A 218 5.48 33.73 4.36
N THR A 219 6.25 34.38 3.51
CA THR A 219 6.54 33.85 2.18
C THR A 219 7.24 32.53 2.42
N VAL A 220 6.54 31.41 2.21
CA VAL A 220 7.13 30.07 2.26
C VAL A 220 8.29 30.06 1.29
N SER A 221 9.45 29.53 1.72
CA SER A 221 10.63 29.47 0.88
C SER A 221 10.29 28.89 -0.50
N MET A 222 10.91 29.45 -1.55
CA MET A 222 10.74 29.07 -2.93
C MET A 222 10.85 27.56 -3.14
N ILE A 223 11.90 26.93 -2.60
CA ILE A 223 12.15 25.50 -2.79
C ILE A 223 11.04 24.65 -2.15
N LEU A 224 10.53 25.09 -0.99
CA LEU A 224 9.43 24.45 -0.29
C LEU A 224 8.12 24.63 -1.07
N ASN A 225 7.85 25.81 -1.63
CA ASN A 225 6.67 26.07 -2.46
C ASN A 225 6.70 25.30 -3.79
N PHE A 226 7.88 25.12 -4.39
CA PHE A 226 8.04 24.28 -5.58
C PHE A 226 7.69 22.82 -5.21
N PHE A 227 8.29 22.30 -4.16
CA PHE A 227 8.02 20.94 -3.70
C PHE A 227 6.54 20.73 -3.31
N GLU A 228 5.93 21.71 -2.64
CA GLU A 228 4.50 21.70 -2.32
C GLU A 228 3.63 21.65 -3.60
N THR A 229 4.02 22.39 -4.64
CA THR A 229 3.32 22.39 -5.94
C THR A 229 3.38 21.00 -6.60
N ILE A 230 4.53 20.32 -6.53
CA ILE A 230 4.68 18.95 -7.02
C ILE A 230 3.77 18.01 -6.22
N GLN A 231 3.86 18.02 -4.89
CA GLN A 231 3.04 17.17 -4.03
C GLN A 231 1.54 17.39 -4.26
N ASN A 232 1.08 18.64 -4.36
CA ASN A 232 -0.32 18.96 -4.60
C ASN A 232 -0.80 18.46 -5.97
N THR A 233 0.08 18.42 -6.96
CA THR A 233 -0.21 17.86 -8.29
C THR A 233 -0.29 16.33 -8.23
N LEU A 234 0.60 15.66 -7.51
CA LEU A 234 0.52 14.21 -7.25
C LEU A 234 -0.79 13.85 -6.54
N LYS A 235 -1.11 14.56 -5.45
CA LYS A 235 -2.34 14.34 -4.66
C LYS A 235 -3.58 14.49 -5.53
N PHE A 236 -3.61 15.53 -6.37
CA PHE A 236 -4.69 15.76 -7.33
C PHE A 236 -4.85 14.61 -8.33
N PHE A 237 -3.75 14.14 -8.93
CA PHE A 237 -3.78 13.01 -9.84
C PHE A 237 -4.29 11.75 -9.13
N CYS A 238 -3.75 11.43 -7.96
CA CYS A 238 -4.16 10.29 -7.14
C CYS A 238 -5.63 10.37 -6.70
N ASP A 239 -6.14 11.55 -6.32
CA ASP A 239 -7.55 11.74 -5.98
C ASP A 239 -8.46 11.38 -7.17
N GLY A 240 -8.07 11.75 -8.40
CA GLY A 240 -8.78 11.38 -9.63
C GLY A 240 -8.71 9.88 -9.93
N THR A 241 -7.52 9.28 -9.79
CA THR A 241 -7.31 7.84 -9.98
C THR A 241 -8.11 7.00 -9.00
N ALA A 242 -8.15 7.39 -7.72
CA ALA A 242 -8.98 6.73 -6.71
C ALA A 242 -10.46 6.74 -7.12
N GLY A 243 -10.93 7.87 -7.66
CA GLY A 243 -12.27 8.02 -8.21
C GLY A 243 -12.59 7.04 -9.35
N ILE A 244 -11.64 6.86 -10.28
CA ILE A 244 -11.79 5.90 -11.38
C ILE A 244 -11.93 4.47 -10.85
N ILE A 245 -11.03 4.06 -9.95
CA ILE A 245 -11.04 2.69 -9.42
C ILE A 245 -12.31 2.44 -8.58
N ALA A 246 -12.75 3.45 -7.84
CA ALA A 246 -14.01 3.41 -7.08
C ALA A 246 -15.24 3.23 -7.99
N GLU A 247 -15.21 3.76 -9.22
CA GLU A 247 -16.29 3.59 -10.20
C GLU A 247 -16.12 2.36 -11.11
N SER A 248 -14.96 1.68 -11.09
CA SER A 248 -14.72 0.47 -11.89
C SER A 248 -15.54 -0.73 -11.41
N GLU A 249 -16.04 -1.55 -12.33
CA GLU A 249 -16.66 -2.85 -12.01
C GLU A 249 -15.65 -3.82 -11.40
N ASP A 250 -14.43 -3.86 -11.96
CA ASP A 250 -13.30 -4.60 -11.43
C ASP A 250 -12.25 -3.63 -10.86
N ALA A 251 -12.42 -3.32 -9.57
CA ALA A 251 -11.52 -2.42 -8.85
C ALA A 251 -10.11 -3.02 -8.66
N ALA A 252 -10.00 -4.35 -8.60
CA ALA A 252 -8.72 -5.04 -8.43
C ALA A 252 -7.86 -4.89 -9.69
N TYR A 253 -8.43 -5.22 -10.85
CA TYR A 253 -7.76 -5.07 -12.15
C TYR A 253 -7.40 -3.61 -12.45
N GLU A 254 -8.34 -2.69 -12.25
CA GLU A 254 -8.08 -1.26 -12.50
C GLU A 254 -6.99 -0.71 -11.56
N TYR A 255 -6.98 -1.11 -10.28
CA TYR A 255 -5.91 -0.72 -9.35
C TYR A 255 -4.54 -1.19 -9.82
N CYS A 256 -4.39 -2.46 -10.23
CA CYS A 256 -3.11 -3.01 -10.70
C CYS A 256 -2.54 -2.25 -11.88
N ASN A 257 -3.36 -1.98 -12.89
CA ASN A 257 -2.93 -1.25 -14.08
C ASN A 257 -2.47 0.16 -13.72
N ARG A 258 -3.28 0.87 -12.93
CA ARG A 258 -2.96 2.24 -12.52
C ARG A 258 -1.73 2.31 -11.63
N TRP A 259 -1.54 1.34 -10.75
CA TRP A 259 -0.35 1.25 -9.92
C TRP A 259 0.90 0.99 -10.77
N THR A 260 0.81 0.09 -11.75
CA THR A 260 1.91 -0.23 -12.67
C THR A 260 2.32 1.01 -13.47
N ASP A 261 1.35 1.71 -14.06
CA ASP A 261 1.57 2.98 -14.76
C ASP A 261 2.22 4.00 -13.80
N TYR A 262 1.67 4.17 -12.61
CA TYR A 262 2.18 5.15 -11.65
C TYR A 262 3.61 4.84 -11.19
N CYS A 263 3.95 3.56 -10.98
CA CYS A 263 5.31 3.12 -10.67
C CYS A 263 6.28 3.38 -11.82
N ALA A 264 5.85 3.19 -13.07
CA ALA A 264 6.66 3.59 -14.22
C ALA A 264 6.89 5.11 -14.21
N SER A 265 5.87 5.92 -13.89
CA SER A 265 6.03 7.36 -13.76
C SER A 265 6.98 7.77 -12.63
N MET A 266 7.02 7.00 -11.53
CA MET A 266 7.91 7.32 -10.39
C MET A 266 9.37 7.42 -10.81
N LYS A 267 9.83 6.53 -11.70
CA LYS A 267 11.23 6.53 -12.15
C LYS A 267 11.57 7.81 -12.93
N THR A 268 10.77 8.13 -13.95
CA THR A 268 10.99 9.33 -14.78
C THR A 268 10.86 10.60 -13.96
N ILE A 269 9.82 10.72 -13.14
CA ILE A 269 9.58 11.92 -12.33
C ILE A 269 10.68 12.07 -11.25
N ASN A 270 11.14 10.97 -10.65
CA ASN A 270 12.26 11.02 -9.70
C ASN A 270 13.55 11.50 -10.38
N GLY A 271 13.84 11.06 -11.61
CA GLY A 271 14.95 11.57 -12.42
C GLY A 271 14.81 13.07 -12.74
N LEU A 272 13.66 13.48 -13.30
CA LEU A 272 13.39 14.86 -13.70
C LEU A 272 13.55 15.88 -12.56
N PHE A 273 13.18 15.49 -11.34
CA PHE A 273 13.25 16.34 -10.15
C PHE A 273 14.39 15.96 -9.19
N LEU A 274 15.36 15.16 -9.64
CA LEU A 274 16.54 14.81 -8.85
C LEU A 274 17.29 16.05 -8.34
N PRO A 275 17.59 17.08 -9.17
CA PRO A 275 18.32 18.26 -8.69
C PRO A 275 17.61 19.01 -7.57
N LEU A 276 16.27 19.02 -7.59
CA LEU A 276 15.46 19.63 -6.53
C LEU A 276 15.56 18.84 -5.23
N THR A 277 15.46 17.51 -5.29
CA THR A 277 15.54 16.67 -4.10
C THR A 277 16.96 16.65 -3.52
N GLU A 278 18.00 16.68 -4.34
CA GLU A 278 19.39 16.86 -3.92
C GLU A 278 19.60 18.19 -3.19
N MET A 279 19.17 19.31 -3.77
CA MET A 279 19.27 20.63 -3.14
C MET A 279 18.54 20.66 -1.78
N MET A 280 17.35 20.06 -1.68
CA MET A 280 16.64 19.98 -0.40
C MET A 280 17.37 19.11 0.64
N ASN A 281 17.99 18.00 0.22
CA ASN A 281 18.81 17.18 1.11
C ASN A 281 20.04 17.96 1.61
N GLU A 282 20.74 18.68 0.73
CA GLU A 282 21.91 19.50 1.10
C GLU A 282 21.54 20.61 2.08
N ILE A 283 20.41 21.30 1.86
CA ILE A 283 19.91 22.31 2.79
C ILE A 283 19.57 21.66 4.14
N TYR A 284 18.91 20.49 4.14
CA TYR A 284 18.61 19.78 5.38
C TYR A 284 19.88 19.40 6.16
N GLU A 285 20.85 18.80 5.49
CA GLU A 285 22.15 18.42 6.07
C GLU A 285 22.89 19.63 6.67
N SER A 286 22.81 20.78 5.99
CA SER A 286 23.39 22.04 6.47
C SER A 286 22.70 22.60 7.71
N LYS A 287 21.37 22.49 7.79
CA LYS A 287 20.57 23.02 8.91
C LYS A 287 20.52 22.07 10.11
N PHE A 288 20.74 20.76 9.89
CA PHE A 288 20.63 19.72 10.90
C PHE A 288 21.84 18.75 10.88
N PRO A 289 23.07 19.24 11.12
CA PRO A 289 24.29 18.44 10.97
C PRO A 289 24.35 17.21 11.89
N ASP A 290 23.72 17.28 13.07
CA ASP A 290 23.69 16.20 14.06
C ASP A 290 22.51 15.23 13.87
N SER A 291 21.65 15.46 12.87
CA SER A 291 20.51 14.60 12.59
C SER A 291 20.87 13.47 11.61
N PRO A 292 20.15 12.33 11.65
CA PRO A 292 20.29 11.29 10.64
C PRO A 292 20.06 11.81 9.22
N ASN A 293 21.04 11.61 8.35
CA ASN A 293 20.97 12.03 6.94
C ASN A 293 20.45 10.93 6.00
N PHE A 294 20.23 9.72 6.53
CA PHE A 294 19.71 8.57 5.79
C PHE A 294 18.38 8.09 6.37
N PRO A 295 17.49 7.54 5.52
CA PRO A 295 17.56 7.49 4.05
C PRO A 295 17.32 8.86 3.41
N ARG A 296 18.08 9.26 2.38
CA ARG A 296 17.92 10.57 1.67
C ARG A 296 16.47 10.77 1.16
N MET A 297 16.05 12.03 1.03
CA MET A 297 14.78 12.36 0.40
C MET A 297 14.87 12.04 -1.08
N ASN A 298 13.89 11.32 -1.61
CA ASN A 298 13.72 11.09 -3.04
C ASN A 298 12.22 11.22 -3.37
N LEU A 299 11.91 11.53 -4.63
CA LEU A 299 10.52 11.80 -5.04
C LEU A 299 9.71 10.51 -5.15
N MET A 300 10.35 9.39 -5.45
CA MET A 300 9.73 8.06 -5.47
C MET A 300 9.03 7.72 -4.15
N ARG A 301 9.69 7.90 -3.00
CA ARG A 301 9.11 7.62 -1.67
C ARG A 301 7.91 8.50 -1.38
N ILE A 302 7.97 9.77 -1.79
CA ILE A 302 6.87 10.72 -1.66
C ILE A 302 5.69 10.28 -2.53
N MET A 303 5.93 9.88 -3.78
CA MET A 303 4.92 9.36 -4.69
C MET A 303 4.25 8.10 -4.14
N ALA A 304 5.02 7.12 -3.65
CA ALA A 304 4.48 5.91 -3.02
C ALA A 304 3.59 6.23 -1.81
N ALA A 305 4.02 7.17 -0.95
CA ALA A 305 3.22 7.59 0.19
C ALA A 305 1.96 8.37 -0.20
N VAL A 306 2.03 9.23 -1.23
CA VAL A 306 0.86 9.94 -1.77
C VAL A 306 -0.13 8.94 -2.32
N TRP A 307 0.33 7.93 -3.08
CA TRP A 307 -0.53 6.86 -3.58
C TRP A 307 -1.21 6.09 -2.45
N ARG A 308 -0.47 5.68 -1.42
CA ARG A 308 -1.06 5.00 -0.25
C ARG A 308 -2.19 5.83 0.34
N ARG A 309 -1.94 7.10 0.67
CA ARG A 309 -2.90 7.98 1.36
C ARG A 309 -4.09 8.38 0.50
N HIS A 310 -3.86 8.68 -0.79
CA HIS A 310 -4.87 9.28 -1.66
C HIS A 310 -5.58 8.28 -2.57
N VAL A 311 -4.97 7.11 -2.81
CA VAL A 311 -5.57 5.99 -3.55
C VAL A 311 -5.89 4.87 -2.57
N PHE A 312 -4.89 4.07 -2.18
CA PHE A 312 -5.12 2.81 -1.47
C PHE A 312 -6.05 2.95 -0.25
N GLU A 313 -5.75 3.86 0.69
CA GLU A 313 -6.56 4.02 1.92
C GLU A 313 -8.03 4.35 1.67
N LYS A 314 -8.35 5.05 0.55
CA LYS A 314 -9.73 5.42 0.22
C LYS A 314 -10.54 4.28 -0.41
N ILE A 315 -9.88 3.31 -1.01
CA ILE A 315 -10.53 2.23 -1.79
C ILE A 315 -10.11 0.82 -1.35
N LYS A 316 -9.30 0.69 -0.30
CA LYS A 316 -8.72 -0.59 0.17
C LYS A 316 -9.80 -1.64 0.43
N GLU A 317 -10.92 -1.28 1.03
CA GLU A 317 -12.01 -2.22 1.32
C GLU A 317 -12.57 -2.84 0.03
N LYS A 318 -12.80 -2.02 -1.00
CA LYS A 318 -13.30 -2.49 -2.30
C LYS A 318 -12.29 -3.39 -3.01
N ILE A 319 -11.00 -3.02 -2.99
CA ILE A 319 -9.92 -3.81 -3.60
C ILE A 319 -9.81 -5.16 -2.89
N VAL A 320 -9.73 -5.16 -1.56
CA VAL A 320 -9.55 -6.35 -0.74
C VAL A 320 -10.75 -7.29 -0.86
N ALA A 321 -11.98 -6.75 -0.85
CA ALA A 321 -13.18 -7.54 -1.08
C ALA A 321 -13.19 -8.21 -2.47
N SER A 322 -12.78 -7.48 -3.52
CA SER A 322 -12.66 -8.04 -4.88
C SER A 322 -11.62 -9.16 -4.94
N LEU A 323 -10.46 -8.95 -4.30
CA LEU A 323 -9.38 -9.94 -4.21
C LEU A 323 -9.82 -11.21 -3.47
N ILE A 324 -10.42 -11.09 -2.30
CA ILE A 324 -10.92 -12.22 -1.51
C ILE A 324 -11.95 -13.02 -2.31
N LYS A 325 -12.87 -12.33 -2.99
CA LYS A 325 -13.86 -12.97 -3.88
C LYS A 325 -13.17 -13.80 -4.97
N ASN A 326 -12.15 -13.25 -5.63
CA ASN A 326 -11.40 -13.94 -6.67
C ASN A 326 -10.60 -15.14 -6.11
N VAL A 327 -9.95 -14.99 -4.95
CA VAL A 327 -9.24 -16.09 -4.27
C VAL A 327 -10.20 -17.22 -3.91
N ASN A 328 -11.35 -16.92 -3.32
CA ASN A 328 -12.34 -17.93 -2.94
C ASN A 328 -12.97 -18.62 -4.16
N TYR A 329 -13.17 -17.89 -5.27
CA TYR A 329 -13.59 -18.49 -6.53
C TYR A 329 -12.55 -19.47 -7.06
N GLN A 330 -11.26 -19.11 -7.05
CA GLN A 330 -10.20 -20.02 -7.50
C GLN A 330 -10.02 -21.22 -6.55
N ARG A 331 -10.18 -21.06 -5.24
CA ARG A 331 -10.23 -22.18 -4.28
C ARG A 331 -11.30 -23.20 -4.64
N LYS A 332 -12.49 -22.73 -5.03
CA LYS A 332 -13.58 -23.60 -5.48
C LYS A 332 -13.19 -24.40 -6.73
N LYS A 333 -12.51 -23.78 -7.70
CA LYS A 333 -11.98 -24.49 -8.87
C LYS A 333 -10.90 -25.49 -8.51
N VAL A 334 -9.98 -25.15 -7.61
CA VAL A 334 -8.98 -26.10 -7.10
C VAL A 334 -9.65 -27.31 -6.43
N TYR A 335 -10.79 -27.12 -5.76
CA TYR A 335 -11.58 -28.22 -5.21
C TYR A 335 -12.26 -29.07 -6.31
N GLU A 336 -12.93 -28.43 -7.28
CA GLU A 336 -13.76 -29.11 -8.28
C GLU A 336 -12.93 -29.74 -9.42
N GLU A 337 -11.85 -29.08 -9.83
CA GLU A 337 -11.07 -29.35 -11.05
C GLU A 337 -9.60 -29.70 -10.73
N GLN A 338 -9.18 -29.63 -9.46
CA GLN A 338 -7.79 -29.84 -9.00
C GLN A 338 -6.79 -28.87 -9.63
N ASN A 339 -7.24 -27.75 -10.18
CA ASN A 339 -6.39 -26.72 -10.75
C ASN A 339 -7.03 -25.34 -10.63
N ALA A 340 -6.18 -24.32 -10.50
CA ALA A 340 -6.58 -22.91 -10.60
C ALA A 340 -6.35 -22.40 -12.04
N GLU A 341 -7.08 -21.36 -12.43
CA GLU A 341 -6.86 -20.72 -13.74
C GLU A 341 -5.57 -19.89 -13.71
N PRO A 342 -4.60 -20.15 -14.60
CA PRO A 342 -3.31 -19.45 -14.60
C PRO A 342 -3.45 -17.93 -14.72
N GLU A 343 -4.27 -17.45 -15.64
CA GLU A 343 -4.48 -16.01 -15.88
C GLU A 343 -5.07 -15.30 -14.65
N ALA A 344 -5.98 -15.98 -13.93
CA ALA A 344 -6.54 -15.45 -12.69
C ALA A 344 -5.50 -15.43 -11.55
N CYS A 345 -4.63 -16.44 -11.49
CA CYS A 345 -3.53 -16.49 -10.53
C CYS A 345 -2.55 -15.34 -10.76
N ASP A 346 -2.20 -15.04 -12.01
CA ASP A 346 -1.30 -13.93 -12.36
C ASP A 346 -1.90 -12.58 -11.97
N LEU A 347 -3.20 -12.38 -12.17
CA LEU A 347 -3.89 -11.15 -11.75
C LEU A 347 -3.91 -11.01 -10.21
N ILE A 348 -4.27 -12.09 -9.50
CA ILE A 348 -4.29 -12.13 -8.04
C ILE A 348 -2.90 -11.83 -7.48
N LYS A 349 -1.87 -12.48 -8.02
CA LYS A 349 -0.47 -12.26 -7.65
C LYS A 349 -0.04 -10.82 -7.91
N SER A 350 -0.36 -10.27 -9.07
CA SER A 350 -0.05 -8.88 -9.42
C SER A 350 -0.66 -7.89 -8.43
N LEU A 351 -1.90 -8.14 -7.99
CA LEU A 351 -2.54 -7.29 -6.98
C LEU A 351 -1.88 -7.43 -5.60
N ILE A 352 -1.56 -8.65 -5.19
CA ILE A 352 -0.86 -8.92 -3.94
C ILE A 352 0.48 -8.19 -3.92
N GLU A 353 1.26 -8.27 -5.01
CA GLU A 353 2.54 -7.57 -5.17
C GLU A 353 2.35 -6.05 -5.16
N ALA A 354 1.33 -5.51 -5.85
CA ALA A 354 1.02 -4.08 -5.86
C ALA A 354 0.64 -3.52 -4.46
N VAL A 355 -0.01 -4.33 -3.61
CA VAL A 355 -0.30 -3.94 -2.22
C VAL A 355 0.96 -4.08 -1.35
N MET A 356 1.75 -5.11 -1.60
CA MET A 356 3.00 -5.37 -0.89
C MET A 356 4.05 -4.27 -1.11
N ASP A 357 4.12 -3.74 -2.33
CA ASP A 357 4.97 -2.60 -2.70
C ASP A 357 4.89 -1.43 -1.70
N LEU A 358 3.68 -1.16 -1.16
CA LEU A 358 3.44 -0.07 -0.20
C LEU A 358 3.84 -0.40 1.25
N SER A 359 4.21 -1.65 1.50
CA SER A 359 4.65 -2.19 2.81
C SER A 359 6.14 -2.54 2.82
N LEU A 360 6.75 -2.57 1.64
CA LEU A 360 8.17 -2.78 1.45
C LEU A 360 8.93 -1.45 1.49
N ASN A 361 10.23 -1.55 1.73
CA ASN A 361 11.20 -0.47 1.68
C ASN A 361 12.56 -1.05 1.27
N GLU A 362 13.56 -0.19 1.19
CA GLU A 362 14.92 -0.52 0.74
C GLU A 362 15.62 -1.57 1.63
N LEU A 363 15.17 -1.75 2.88
CA LEU A 363 15.75 -2.73 3.81
C LEU A 363 15.06 -4.10 3.72
N ASN A 364 13.73 -4.12 3.61
CA ASN A 364 12.96 -5.37 3.73
C ASN A 364 12.58 -6.01 2.38
N VAL A 365 12.77 -5.31 1.25
CA VAL A 365 12.43 -5.82 -0.09
C VAL A 365 13.12 -7.16 -0.40
N TYR A 366 14.36 -7.34 0.06
CA TYR A 366 15.14 -8.58 -0.11
C TYR A 366 14.58 -9.77 0.68
N PHE A 367 13.79 -9.49 1.72
CA PHE A 367 13.23 -10.50 2.62
C PHE A 367 11.73 -10.72 2.40
N LYS A 368 11.13 -10.16 1.35
CA LYS A 368 9.68 -10.23 1.12
C LYS A 368 9.11 -11.66 1.06
N ASN A 369 9.94 -12.64 0.67
CA ASN A 369 9.59 -14.06 0.61
C ASN A 369 10.08 -14.87 1.82
N HIS A 370 10.67 -14.23 2.82
CA HIS A 370 11.09 -14.92 4.03
C HIS A 370 9.86 -15.27 4.88
N SER A 371 9.78 -16.50 5.39
CA SER A 371 8.63 -16.98 6.18
C SER A 371 8.35 -16.17 7.46
N GLN A 372 9.37 -15.48 7.99
CA GLN A 372 9.31 -14.70 9.23
C GLN A 372 9.19 -13.20 8.98
N VAL A 373 9.13 -12.76 7.72
CA VAL A 373 8.99 -11.33 7.42
C VAL A 373 7.62 -10.84 7.89
N ILE A 374 7.63 -9.85 8.77
CA ILE A 374 6.42 -9.16 9.22
C ILE A 374 6.43 -7.79 8.54
N LEU A 375 5.53 -7.62 7.58
CA LEU A 375 5.35 -6.36 6.88
C LEU A 375 4.23 -5.55 7.54
N ASP A 376 4.54 -4.31 7.89
CA ASP A 376 3.57 -3.35 8.41
C ASP A 376 2.83 -2.63 7.28
N GLY A 377 1.58 -2.20 7.53
CA GLY A 377 0.84 -1.30 6.63
C GLY A 377 -0.16 -2.00 5.70
N PRO A 378 -0.29 -1.54 4.44
CA PRO A 378 -1.25 -2.06 3.47
C PRO A 378 -1.29 -3.58 3.35
N TYR A 379 -0.12 -4.24 3.30
CA TYR A 379 -0.03 -5.69 3.23
C TYR A 379 -0.41 -6.37 4.53
N SER A 380 -0.08 -5.78 5.68
CA SER A 380 -0.51 -6.28 6.99
C SER A 380 -2.04 -6.37 7.07
N PHE A 381 -2.73 -5.32 6.60
CA PHE A 381 -4.19 -5.29 6.50
C PHE A 381 -4.72 -6.36 5.55
N LEU A 382 -4.17 -6.46 4.33
CA LEU A 382 -4.58 -7.50 3.39
C LEU A 382 -4.35 -8.91 3.96
N HIS A 383 -3.20 -9.13 4.58
CA HIS A 383 -2.82 -10.38 5.20
C HIS A 383 -3.83 -10.76 6.29
N SER A 384 -4.18 -9.86 7.21
CA SER A 384 -5.14 -10.15 8.27
C SER A 384 -6.52 -10.53 7.73
N GLU A 385 -7.02 -9.80 6.72
CA GLU A 385 -8.31 -10.09 6.09
C GLU A 385 -8.29 -11.44 5.37
N LEU A 386 -7.23 -11.75 4.62
CA LEU A 386 -7.07 -13.04 3.96
C LEU A 386 -7.02 -14.19 4.96
N ILE A 387 -6.30 -14.06 6.07
CA ILE A 387 -6.22 -15.08 7.12
C ILE A 387 -7.59 -15.29 7.79
N LEU A 388 -8.31 -14.20 8.09
CA LEU A 388 -9.64 -14.26 8.69
C LEU A 388 -10.64 -14.98 7.77
N GLU A 389 -10.75 -14.53 6.52
CA GLU A 389 -11.65 -15.11 5.52
C GLU A 389 -11.30 -16.56 5.20
N SER A 390 -10.01 -16.90 5.16
CA SER A 390 -9.57 -18.28 4.95
C SER A 390 -9.95 -19.17 6.12
N LYS A 391 -9.84 -18.67 7.36
CA LYS A 391 -10.29 -19.40 8.56
C LYS A 391 -11.79 -19.68 8.51
N GLU A 392 -12.60 -18.69 8.12
CA GLU A 392 -14.05 -18.87 7.95
C GLU A 392 -14.37 -19.86 6.85
N TYR A 393 -13.71 -19.74 5.69
CA TYR A 393 -13.85 -20.66 4.58
C TYR A 393 -13.53 -22.10 5.01
N TYR A 394 -12.38 -22.36 5.64
CA TYR A 394 -11.99 -23.70 6.10
C TYR A 394 -12.94 -24.26 7.16
N ASN A 395 -13.44 -23.42 8.07
CA ASN A 395 -14.40 -23.85 9.08
C ASN A 395 -15.74 -24.28 8.46
N SER A 396 -16.16 -23.64 7.36
CA SER A 396 -17.39 -24.00 6.65
C SER A 396 -17.30 -25.31 5.86
N LEU A 397 -16.08 -25.81 5.60
CA LEU A 397 -15.89 -27.10 4.91
C LEU A 397 -16.33 -28.28 5.78
N THR A 398 -17.25 -29.08 5.26
CA THR A 398 -17.69 -30.36 5.82
C THR A 398 -17.28 -31.49 4.89
N LEU A 399 -16.03 -31.92 5.00
CA LEU A 399 -15.42 -32.94 4.13
C LEU A 399 -14.74 -34.03 4.97
N PRO A 400 -14.68 -35.29 4.49
CA PRO A 400 -13.87 -36.34 5.12
C PRO A 400 -12.39 -35.95 5.21
N VAL A 401 -11.69 -36.47 6.23
CA VAL A 401 -10.28 -36.15 6.51
C VAL A 401 -9.39 -36.37 5.28
N ASP A 402 -9.50 -37.52 4.60
CA ASP A 402 -8.65 -37.79 3.44
C ASP A 402 -8.92 -36.85 2.26
N THR A 403 -10.18 -36.46 2.04
CA THR A 403 -10.56 -35.46 1.02
C THR A 403 -10.02 -34.07 1.37
N LEU A 404 -10.05 -33.70 2.65
CA LEU A 404 -9.47 -32.44 3.12
C LEU A 404 -7.96 -32.38 2.89
N MET A 405 -7.24 -33.46 3.15
CA MET A 405 -5.79 -33.49 2.94
C MET A 405 -5.44 -33.26 1.46
N ILE A 406 -6.10 -33.97 0.54
CA ILE A 406 -5.88 -33.81 -0.91
C ILE A 406 -6.22 -32.38 -1.35
N PHE A 407 -7.36 -31.84 -0.89
CA PHE A 407 -7.74 -30.47 -1.20
C PHE A 407 -6.70 -29.46 -0.70
N PHE A 408 -6.26 -29.59 0.55
CA PHE A 408 -5.31 -28.66 1.15
C PHE A 408 -3.91 -28.74 0.56
N GLU A 409 -3.50 -29.87 0.01
CA GLU A 409 -2.27 -30.01 -0.77
C GLU A 409 -2.36 -29.22 -2.09
N ASN A 410 -3.42 -29.41 -2.86
CA ASN A 410 -3.64 -28.65 -4.10
C ASN A 410 -3.77 -27.15 -3.83
N GLU A 411 -4.51 -26.78 -2.78
CA GLU A 411 -4.68 -25.38 -2.38
C GLU A 411 -3.37 -24.79 -1.83
N HIS A 412 -2.46 -25.59 -1.25
CA HIS A 412 -1.14 -25.11 -0.85
C HIS A 412 -0.32 -24.67 -2.06
N ASN A 413 -0.30 -25.46 -3.13
CA ASN A 413 0.38 -25.11 -4.38
C ASN A 413 -0.20 -23.84 -5.00
N PHE A 414 -1.53 -23.72 -5.03
CA PHE A 414 -2.21 -22.49 -5.45
C PHE A 414 -1.78 -21.30 -4.59
N CYS A 415 -1.89 -21.39 -3.27
CA CYS A 415 -1.53 -20.29 -2.36
C CYS A 415 -0.06 -19.90 -2.49
N ALA A 416 0.85 -20.86 -2.59
CA ALA A 416 2.29 -20.62 -2.76
C ALA A 416 2.64 -19.92 -4.07
N ALA A 417 1.82 -20.10 -5.12
CA ALA A 417 2.02 -19.42 -6.40
C ALA A 417 1.70 -17.91 -6.34
N ILE A 418 0.75 -17.53 -5.48
CA ILE A 418 0.18 -16.17 -5.45
C ILE A 418 0.53 -15.35 -4.20
N LEU A 419 0.86 -15.98 -3.07
CA LEU A 419 1.06 -15.32 -1.77
C LEU A 419 2.52 -15.42 -1.29
N PRO A 420 3.01 -14.41 -0.56
CA PRO A 420 4.24 -14.47 0.23
C PRO A 420 4.28 -15.65 1.19
N GLN A 421 5.50 -16.16 1.40
CA GLN A 421 5.74 -17.33 2.24
C GLN A 421 5.26 -17.18 3.68
N SER A 422 5.33 -15.97 4.25
CA SER A 422 4.82 -15.68 5.59
C SER A 422 3.31 -15.93 5.69
N THR A 423 2.54 -15.51 4.68
CA THR A 423 1.10 -15.77 4.59
C THR A 423 0.79 -17.23 4.32
N VAL A 424 1.54 -17.88 3.41
CA VAL A 424 1.40 -19.30 3.09
C VAL A 424 1.61 -20.16 4.34
N SER A 425 2.62 -19.83 5.15
CA SER A 425 2.96 -20.54 6.39
C SER A 425 1.82 -20.45 7.41
N GLN A 426 1.19 -19.27 7.55
CA GLN A 426 0.04 -19.11 8.44
C GLN A 426 -1.21 -19.84 7.93
N LEU A 427 -1.47 -19.81 6.61
CA LEU A 427 -2.56 -20.58 6.01
C LEU A 427 -2.34 -22.09 6.22
N LYS A 428 -1.12 -22.57 6.06
CA LYS A 428 -0.74 -23.97 6.34
C LYS A 428 -1.10 -24.37 7.77
N LEU A 429 -0.81 -23.51 8.76
CA LEU A 429 -1.19 -23.74 10.15
C LEU A 429 -2.71 -23.80 10.35
N LEU A 430 -3.49 -22.95 9.68
CA LEU A 430 -4.95 -23.02 9.73
C LEU A 430 -5.50 -24.32 9.15
N LYS A 431 -4.94 -24.78 8.03
CA LYS A 431 -5.31 -26.06 7.40
C LYS A 431 -5.05 -27.24 8.33
N TYR A 432 -3.88 -27.30 8.96
CA TYR A 432 -3.55 -28.34 9.93
C TYR A 432 -4.47 -28.34 11.14
N LYS A 433 -4.80 -27.16 11.69
CA LYS A 433 -5.78 -27.05 12.78
C LYS A 433 -7.16 -27.55 12.36
N LYS A 434 -7.59 -27.29 11.12
CA LYS A 434 -8.85 -27.81 10.58
C LYS A 434 -8.81 -29.33 10.45
N ILE A 435 -7.77 -29.91 9.87
CA ILE A 435 -7.63 -31.38 9.78
C ILE A 435 -7.65 -32.00 11.17
N GLN A 436 -6.88 -31.44 12.11
CA GLN A 436 -6.83 -31.89 13.50
C GLN A 436 -8.22 -31.89 14.14
N SER A 437 -9.01 -30.82 13.94
CA SER A 437 -10.38 -30.73 14.45
C SER A 437 -11.30 -31.81 13.87
N GLU A 438 -11.19 -32.11 12.57
CA GLU A 438 -12.00 -33.16 11.95
C GLU A 438 -11.57 -34.57 12.39
N ILE A 439 -10.26 -34.83 12.53
CA ILE A 439 -9.76 -36.09 13.11
C ILE A 439 -10.31 -36.28 14.53
N LEU A 440 -10.28 -35.23 15.35
CA LEU A 440 -10.78 -35.28 16.72
C LEU A 440 -12.27 -35.65 16.76
N LYS A 441 -13.08 -35.12 15.84
CA LYS A 441 -14.50 -35.49 15.71
C LYS A 441 -14.68 -36.98 15.38
N VAL A 442 -13.90 -37.50 14.43
CA VAL A 442 -13.96 -38.93 14.04
C VAL A 442 -13.56 -39.82 15.22
N LEU A 443 -12.43 -39.54 15.87
CA LEU A 443 -11.97 -40.29 17.04
C LEU A 443 -12.98 -40.25 18.20
N THR A 444 -13.62 -39.10 18.42
CA THR A 444 -14.67 -38.96 19.44
C THR A 444 -15.85 -39.90 19.15
N ILE A 445 -16.29 -39.98 17.89
CA ILE A 445 -17.37 -40.89 17.47
C ILE A 445 -16.95 -42.36 17.63
N GLU A 446 -15.73 -42.72 17.22
CA GLU A 446 -15.19 -44.08 17.38
C GLU A 446 -15.17 -44.50 18.84
N ILE A 447 -14.69 -43.63 19.73
CA ILE A 447 -14.65 -43.89 21.18
C ILE A 447 -16.05 -44.05 21.74
N ILE A 448 -16.98 -43.15 21.41
CA ILE A 448 -18.39 -43.24 21.84
C ILE A 448 -19.01 -44.57 21.40
N ASN A 449 -18.70 -45.05 20.19
CA ASN A 449 -19.21 -46.32 19.68
C ASN A 449 -18.54 -47.55 20.31
N TYR A 450 -17.31 -47.40 20.80
CA TYR A 450 -16.54 -48.46 21.46
C TYR A 450 -16.94 -48.63 22.94
N ILE A 451 -17.29 -47.55 23.64
CA ILE A 451 -17.65 -47.55 25.06
C ILE A 451 -18.73 -48.60 25.42
N PRO A 452 -19.84 -48.76 24.66
CA PRO A 452 -20.86 -49.76 24.95
C PRO A 452 -20.39 -51.22 24.77
N GLN A 453 -19.27 -51.45 24.09
CA GLN A 453 -18.72 -52.78 23.79
C GLN A 453 -17.73 -53.26 24.85
N LEU A 454 -17.26 -52.35 25.72
CA LEU A 454 -16.35 -52.68 26.81
C LEU A 454 -17.05 -53.49 27.89
N ASN A 455 -16.39 -54.55 28.37
CA ASN A 455 -16.89 -55.34 29.49
C ASN A 455 -16.92 -54.47 30.77
N PRO A 456 -17.91 -54.59 31.68
CA PRO A 456 -17.97 -53.78 32.91
C PRO A 456 -16.71 -53.86 33.78
N ILE A 457 -15.96 -54.95 33.66
CA ILE A 457 -14.68 -55.18 34.36
C ILE A 457 -13.55 -54.37 33.73
N GLU A 458 -13.60 -54.10 32.42
CA GLU A 458 -12.63 -53.29 31.68
C GLU A 458 -12.87 -51.79 31.90
N ILE A 459 -14.13 -51.37 32.04
CA ILE A 459 -14.49 -50.01 32.44
C ILE A 459 -13.85 -49.65 33.80
N ASN A 460 -13.74 -50.61 34.72
CA ASN A 460 -13.09 -50.43 36.02
C ASN A 460 -11.55 -50.40 35.98
N LYS A 461 -10.92 -50.75 34.84
CA LYS A 461 -9.46 -50.59 34.66
C LYS A 461 -9.08 -49.16 34.26
N PHE A 462 -10.03 -48.40 33.74
CA PHE A 462 -9.80 -47.00 33.46
C PHE A 462 -9.91 -46.18 34.76
N PRO A 463 -9.02 -45.20 34.98
CA PRO A 463 -8.98 -44.44 36.23
C PRO A 463 -10.34 -43.76 36.49
N SER A 464 -10.71 -43.65 37.76
CA SER A 464 -11.95 -43.03 38.26
C SER A 464 -12.17 -41.58 37.84
N THR A 465 -11.27 -41.00 37.06
CA THR A 465 -11.37 -39.69 36.38
C THR A 465 -12.28 -39.70 35.13
N LEU A 466 -12.64 -40.88 34.60
CA LEU A 466 -13.58 -40.99 33.48
C LEU A 466 -15.04 -40.73 33.86
N SER A 467 -15.41 -40.90 35.13
CA SER A 467 -16.80 -40.75 35.57
C SER A 467 -17.22 -39.34 35.99
N SER A 468 -16.32 -38.35 36.06
CA SER A 468 -16.69 -37.01 36.55
C SER A 468 -16.01 -35.82 35.89
N GLY A 469 -15.18 -36.02 34.86
CA GLY A 469 -14.43 -34.93 34.25
C GLY A 469 -14.13 -35.14 32.78
N ILE A 470 -13.51 -36.27 32.40
CA ILE A 470 -13.09 -36.49 31.01
C ILE A 470 -14.26 -36.90 30.11
N GLY A 471 -15.23 -37.68 30.62
CA GLY A 471 -16.46 -37.98 29.89
C GLY A 471 -17.31 -36.73 29.64
N GLU A 472 -17.47 -35.87 30.64
CA GLU A 472 -18.10 -34.55 30.47
C GLU A 472 -17.26 -33.59 29.64
N ALA A 473 -15.92 -33.67 29.66
CA ALA A 473 -15.02 -32.83 28.86
C ALA A 473 -14.78 -33.33 27.42
N LEU A 474 -15.10 -34.59 27.11
CA LEU A 474 -15.22 -35.08 25.72
C LEU A 474 -16.61 -34.74 25.15
N ILE A 475 -17.63 -34.60 25.99
CA ILE A 475 -18.98 -34.13 25.62
C ILE A 475 -19.02 -32.59 25.50
N GLN A 476 -18.25 -31.86 26.32
CA GLN A 476 -18.04 -30.42 26.21
C GLN A 476 -16.79 -30.14 25.38
N LEU A 477 -16.98 -29.82 24.09
CA LEU A 477 -16.01 -29.58 23.00
C LEU A 477 -14.82 -28.61 23.24
N ASP A 478 -14.40 -28.32 24.47
CA ASP A 478 -13.53 -27.18 24.84
C ASP A 478 -12.23 -27.58 25.58
N THR A 479 -11.74 -28.82 25.43
CA THR A 479 -10.45 -29.24 26.00
C THR A 479 -9.26 -28.99 25.07
N SER A 480 -8.10 -28.66 25.65
CA SER A 480 -6.86 -28.46 24.88
C SER A 480 -6.47 -29.73 24.11
N PRO A 481 -6.09 -29.63 22.81
CA PRO A 481 -5.71 -30.78 21.99
C PRO A 481 -4.67 -31.70 22.62
N SER A 482 -3.73 -31.15 23.39
CA SER A 482 -2.71 -31.88 24.14
C SER A 482 -3.28 -32.86 25.18
N LYS A 483 -4.34 -32.49 25.91
CA LYS A 483 -4.94 -33.36 26.94
C LYS A 483 -5.73 -34.51 26.31
N VAL A 484 -6.35 -34.27 25.17
CA VAL A 484 -7.03 -35.32 24.41
C VAL A 484 -6.00 -36.25 23.76
N ALA A 485 -4.89 -35.71 23.24
CA ALA A 485 -3.77 -36.50 22.73
C ALA A 485 -3.19 -37.45 23.78
N ASP A 486 -2.90 -36.94 24.99
CA ASP A 486 -2.39 -37.74 26.11
C ASP A 486 -3.37 -38.85 26.53
N PHE A 487 -4.67 -38.56 26.52
CA PHE A 487 -5.69 -39.57 26.79
C PHE A 487 -5.74 -40.64 25.70
N LEU A 488 -5.75 -40.23 24.43
CA LEU A 488 -5.80 -41.13 23.27
C LEU A 488 -4.56 -42.03 23.17
N LEU A 489 -3.37 -41.51 23.48
CA LEU A 489 -2.12 -42.28 23.52
C LEU A 489 -2.16 -43.43 24.55
N ASN A 490 -2.93 -43.27 25.63
CA ASN A 490 -3.08 -44.29 26.68
C ASN A 490 -4.15 -45.35 26.36
N CYS A 491 -4.95 -45.17 25.32
CA CYS A 491 -6.05 -46.07 24.97
C CYS A 491 -5.67 -47.18 23.97
N GLU A 492 -4.39 -47.29 23.58
CA GLU A 492 -3.91 -48.20 22.51
C GLU A 492 -4.85 -48.31 21.28
N PRO A 493 -5.36 -47.20 20.70
CA PRO A 493 -6.20 -47.31 19.52
C PRO A 493 -5.35 -47.78 18.34
N SER A 494 -5.65 -48.96 17.81
CA SER A 494 -5.16 -49.38 16.50
C SER A 494 -5.87 -48.55 15.43
N SER A 495 -5.39 -47.35 15.12
CA SER A 495 -5.89 -46.66 13.93
C SER A 495 -4.83 -45.78 13.27
N GLU A 496 -4.75 -45.91 11.94
CA GLU A 496 -4.04 -45.01 11.02
C GLU A 496 -4.36 -43.53 11.30
N ILE A 497 -5.57 -43.26 11.80
CA ILE A 497 -6.06 -41.92 12.16
C ILE A 497 -5.30 -41.32 13.35
N MET A 498 -4.91 -42.13 14.34
CA MET A 498 -4.14 -41.65 15.50
C MET A 498 -2.69 -41.31 15.10
N GLN A 499 -2.09 -42.09 14.19
CA GLN A 499 -0.77 -41.76 13.63
C GLN A 499 -0.82 -40.43 12.86
N LYS A 500 -1.83 -40.25 12.00
CA LYS A 500 -2.09 -38.97 11.29
C LYS A 500 -2.26 -37.80 12.28
N PHE A 501 -2.94 -38.00 13.41
CA PHE A 501 -3.08 -36.95 14.43
C PHE A 501 -1.74 -36.53 15.04
N ILE A 502 -0.90 -37.50 15.42
CA ILE A 502 0.43 -37.24 16.00
C ILE A 502 1.33 -36.53 14.99
N GLU A 503 1.34 -36.99 13.74
CA GLU A 503 2.10 -36.36 12.64
C GLU A 503 1.68 -34.89 12.45
N ILE A 504 0.38 -34.61 12.41
CA ILE A 504 -0.12 -33.23 12.27
C ILE A 504 0.24 -32.38 13.49
N GLN A 505 0.17 -32.92 14.71
CA GLN A 505 0.56 -32.19 15.90
C GLN A 505 2.05 -31.80 15.86
N GLN A 506 2.92 -32.71 15.42
CA GLN A 506 4.34 -32.43 15.23
C GLN A 506 4.56 -31.35 14.17
N LEU A 507 3.84 -31.40 13.04
CA LEU A 507 3.90 -30.37 11.99
C LEU A 507 3.40 -28.99 12.44
N ILE A 508 2.48 -28.93 13.41
CA ILE A 508 2.01 -27.68 14.02
C ILE A 508 3.08 -27.10 14.97
N GLU A 509 3.82 -27.97 15.66
CA GLU A 509 4.84 -27.59 16.64
C GLU A 509 6.20 -27.27 16.01
N ASP A 510 6.49 -27.81 14.82
CA ASP A 510 7.71 -27.53 14.08
C ASP A 510 7.74 -26.08 13.58
N LYS A 511 8.61 -25.29 14.22
CA LYS A 511 8.90 -23.88 13.88
C LYS A 511 10.29 -23.73 13.26
N SER A 512 10.89 -24.80 12.75
CA SER A 512 12.21 -24.73 12.14
C SER A 512 12.23 -23.72 10.98
N LYS A 513 13.34 -22.97 10.86
CA LYS A 513 13.59 -22.11 9.70
C LYS A 513 13.65 -22.99 8.46
N SER A 514 13.02 -22.57 7.37
CA SER A 514 13.10 -23.31 6.10
C SER A 514 14.49 -23.16 5.49
N GLU A 515 14.94 -24.13 4.71
CA GLU A 515 16.18 -24.00 3.91
C GLU A 515 16.13 -22.79 2.97
N GLU A 516 14.92 -22.42 2.51
CA GLU A 516 14.69 -21.24 1.68
C GLU A 516 14.97 -19.93 2.43
N ASP A 517 14.58 -19.83 3.70
CA ASP A 517 14.87 -18.67 4.54
C ASP A 517 16.39 -18.46 4.67
N GLU A 518 17.16 -19.55 4.88
CA GLU A 518 18.63 -19.47 4.94
C GLU A 518 19.26 -19.06 3.60
N VAL A 519 18.65 -19.43 2.47
CA VAL A 519 19.10 -18.98 1.14
C VAL A 519 18.82 -17.49 0.96
N ILE A 520 17.64 -17.02 1.37
CA ILE A 520 17.25 -15.60 1.32
C ILE A 520 18.21 -14.77 2.19
N GLU A 521 18.42 -15.16 3.45
CA GLU A 521 19.33 -14.49 4.37
C GLU A 521 20.76 -14.44 3.82
N ARG A 522 21.28 -15.55 3.28
CA ARG A 522 22.61 -15.57 2.66
C ARG A 522 22.72 -14.62 1.47
N ARG A 523 21.72 -14.55 0.60
CA ARG A 523 21.68 -13.64 -0.56
C ARG A 523 21.65 -12.18 -0.12
N ALA A 524 20.81 -11.83 0.84
CA ALA A 524 20.73 -10.48 1.37
C ALA A 524 22.05 -10.05 2.06
N ASN A 525 22.66 -10.96 2.83
CA ASN A 525 23.96 -10.72 3.46
C ASN A 525 25.08 -10.46 2.45
N MET A 526 25.05 -11.08 1.25
CA MET A 526 26.00 -10.77 0.17
C MET A 526 25.86 -9.34 -0.37
N LEU A 527 24.68 -8.73 -0.20
CA LEU A 527 24.39 -7.35 -0.57
C LEU A 527 24.58 -6.37 0.61
N GLY A 528 25.05 -6.86 1.76
CA GLY A 528 25.24 -6.05 2.96
C GLY A 528 23.95 -5.72 3.72
N VAL A 529 22.85 -6.41 3.43
CA VAL A 529 21.55 -6.18 4.06
C VAL A 529 21.28 -7.27 5.09
N ARG A 530 20.97 -6.87 6.33
CA ARG A 530 20.64 -7.77 7.45
C ARG A 530 19.13 -7.88 7.66
N PHE A 531 18.67 -9.06 8.09
CA PHE A 531 17.26 -9.30 8.40
C PHE A 531 16.79 -8.51 9.65
N ASP A 532 17.65 -8.42 10.66
CA ASP A 532 17.35 -7.79 11.96
C ASP A 532 17.57 -6.26 11.93
N ALA A 533 16.80 -5.55 11.10
CA ALA A 533 16.75 -4.09 11.18
C ALA A 533 16.04 -3.66 12.48
N SER A 534 16.58 -2.65 13.15
CA SER A 534 15.95 -2.06 14.34
C SER A 534 14.58 -1.46 14.01
N PRO A 535 13.63 -1.42 14.98
CA PRO A 535 12.35 -0.76 14.78
C PRO A 535 12.47 0.68 14.28
N GLU A 536 13.49 1.40 14.76
CA GLU A 536 13.81 2.77 14.37
C GLU A 536 14.29 2.85 12.90
N GLU A 537 15.16 1.93 12.44
CA GLU A 537 15.56 1.82 11.03
C GLU A 537 14.33 1.53 10.16
N ILE A 538 13.51 0.55 10.52
CA ILE A 538 12.27 0.24 9.78
C ILE A 538 11.35 1.47 9.71
N MET A 539 11.30 2.26 10.80
CA MET A 539 10.50 3.47 10.87
C MET A 539 10.98 4.53 9.87
N LEU A 540 12.29 4.80 9.82
CA LEU A 540 12.88 5.81 8.92
C LEU A 540 12.69 5.49 7.44
N TYR A 541 12.61 4.20 7.09
CA TYR A 541 12.45 3.71 5.72
C TYR A 541 10.98 3.45 5.33
N SER A 542 10.04 3.42 6.29
CA SER A 542 8.63 3.06 6.03
C SER A 542 7.88 4.05 5.12
N PHE A 543 7.15 3.50 4.14
CA PHE A 543 6.11 4.22 3.37
C PHE A 543 4.71 4.00 3.97
N SER A 544 4.58 2.96 4.78
CA SER A 544 3.32 2.42 5.28
C SER A 544 2.75 3.18 6.47
N LYS A 545 3.59 3.82 7.28
CA LYS A 545 3.17 4.47 8.52
C LYS A 545 3.14 5.98 8.40
N ASP A 546 2.07 6.58 8.89
CA ASP A 546 2.00 8.03 9.13
C ASP A 546 2.58 8.31 10.51
N PHE A 547 3.78 8.85 10.54
CA PHE A 547 4.39 9.31 11.78
C PHE A 547 3.99 10.76 12.04
N ASN A 548 3.68 11.06 13.29
CA ASN A 548 3.62 12.45 13.73
C ASN A 548 5.02 12.96 14.10
N PHE A 549 5.13 14.27 14.24
CA PHE A 549 6.41 14.92 14.57
C PHE A 549 7.02 14.41 15.88
N THR A 550 6.19 14.10 16.89
CA THR A 550 6.67 13.61 18.19
C THR A 550 7.32 12.24 18.08
N GLN A 551 6.69 11.31 17.35
CA GLN A 551 7.23 9.98 17.08
C GLN A 551 8.54 10.08 16.29
N MET A 552 8.57 10.91 15.23
CA MET A 552 9.78 11.11 14.44
C MET A 552 10.90 11.75 15.27
N SER A 553 10.60 12.77 16.09
CA SER A 553 11.58 13.38 16.99
C SER A 553 12.17 12.37 17.99
N GLY A 554 11.35 11.45 18.51
CA GLY A 554 11.81 10.36 19.37
C GLY A 554 12.82 9.45 18.67
N VAL A 555 12.53 9.05 17.41
CA VAL A 555 13.44 8.24 16.60
C VAL A 555 14.74 8.97 16.28
N LEU A 556 14.66 10.23 15.81
CA LEU A 556 15.84 11.01 15.49
C LEU A 556 16.74 11.20 16.73
N LYS A 557 16.15 11.40 17.91
CA LYS A 557 16.89 11.46 19.18
C LYS A 557 17.58 10.14 19.52
N ALA A 558 16.90 9.00 19.34
CA ALA A 558 17.48 7.68 19.58
C ALA A 558 18.75 7.46 18.73
N PHE A 559 18.72 7.86 17.45
CA PHE A 559 19.90 7.80 16.58
C PHE A 559 21.00 8.80 16.95
N SER A 560 20.64 10.02 17.38
CA SER A 560 21.63 11.04 17.78
C SER A 560 22.44 10.66 19.03
N ILE A 561 21.95 9.73 19.84
CA ILE A 561 22.66 9.21 21.03
C ILE A 561 23.63 8.06 20.66
N ILE A 562 23.47 7.47 19.47
CA ILE A 562 24.22 6.29 19.01
C ILE A 562 25.46 6.68 18.18
N ASN A 563 25.53 7.91 17.66
CA ASN A 563 26.71 8.48 17.01
C ASN A 563 27.57 9.27 18.01
#